data_AF-A0A820QPN6-F1
#
_entry.id   AF-A0A820QPN6-F1
#
_cell.length_a   1.000
_cell.length_b   1.000
_cell.length_c   1.000
_cell.angle_alpha   90.00
_cell.angle_beta   90.00
_cell.angle_gamma   90.00
#
_symmetry.space_group_name_H-M   'P 1'
#
loop_
_entity.id
_entity.type
_entity.pdbx_description
1 polymer ?
#
loop_
_entity_poly.entity_id
_entity_poly.type
_entity_poly.pdbx_seq_one_letter_code
_entity_poly.pdbx_strand_id
1 'polypeptide(L)'
;YDGKVDIWSLGITCIELAERKPPLFNMNPMSALYHIAQNEAPTLMMNNENQSYTNDFISFIAMCLKKNPIERPSAKELLNTIFITIRISRLLLIVINIV
;
A
#
# COMPACT_ATOMS: atom_id res chain seq x y z
N TYR A 1 14.07 -3.54 -13.88
CA TYR A 1 12.80 -3.89 -13.21
C TYR A 1 13.16 -4.75 -12.01
N ASP A 2 12.95 -4.25 -10.81
CA ASP A 2 13.34 -4.89 -9.54
C ASP A 2 12.11 -5.25 -8.67
N GLY A 3 10.91 -5.21 -9.26
CA GLY A 3 9.63 -5.47 -8.59
C GLY A 3 9.20 -4.40 -7.59
N LYS A 4 9.99 -3.34 -7.35
CA LYS A 4 9.66 -2.30 -6.35
C LYS A 4 8.47 -1.42 -6.76
N VAL A 5 8.13 -1.40 -8.05
CA VAL A 5 6.91 -0.76 -8.55
C VAL A 5 5.69 -1.56 -8.14
N ASP A 6 5.76 -2.89 -8.17
CA ASP A 6 4.65 -3.75 -7.76
C ASP A 6 4.43 -3.69 -6.24
N ILE A 7 5.49 -3.51 -5.47
CA ILE A 7 5.39 -3.22 -4.03
C ILE A 7 4.61 -1.94 -3.76
N TRP A 8 4.81 -0.90 -4.57
CA TRP A 8 4.01 0.31 -4.47
C TRP A 8 2.53 0.04 -4.81
N SER A 9 2.28 -0.66 -5.91
CA SER A 9 0.93 -1.06 -6.32
C SER A 9 0.22 -1.89 -5.25
N LEU A 10 0.94 -2.75 -4.53
CA LEU A 10 0.43 -3.51 -3.39
C LEU A 10 -0.01 -2.58 -2.24
N GLY A 11 0.81 -1.57 -1.91
CA GLY A 11 0.46 -0.56 -0.90
C GLY A 11 -0.81 0.21 -1.25
N ILE A 12 -0.95 0.63 -2.52
CA ILE A 12 -2.16 1.28 -3.03
C ILE A 12 -3.37 0.35 -2.95
N THR A 13 -3.21 -0.92 -3.33
CA THR A 13 -4.26 -1.94 -3.25
C THR A 13 -4.71 -2.16 -1.81
N CYS A 14 -3.80 -2.18 -0.83
CA CYS A 14 -4.15 -2.27 0.58
C CYS A 14 -5.02 -1.10 1.05
N ILE A 15 -4.70 0.14 0.62
CA ILE A 15 -5.54 1.31 0.90
C ILE A 15 -6.91 1.16 0.23
N GLU A 16 -6.94 0.75 -1.04
CA GLU A 16 -8.19 0.54 -1.77
C GLU A 16 -9.08 -0.52 -1.12
N LEU A 17 -8.52 -1.62 -0.62
CA LEU A 17 -9.26 -2.65 0.10
C LEU A 17 -9.82 -2.13 1.43
N ALA A 18 -9.09 -1.24 2.10
CA ALA A 18 -9.49 -0.65 3.38
C ALA A 18 -10.58 0.43 3.20
N GLU A 19 -10.44 1.30 2.18
CA GLU A 19 -11.28 2.48 1.97
C GLU A 19 -12.30 2.31 0.83
N ARG A 20 -12.34 1.13 0.19
CA ARG A 20 -13.16 0.78 -1.00
C ARG A 20 -12.83 1.58 -2.25
N LYS A 21 -11.87 2.50 -2.19
CA LYS A 21 -11.44 3.37 -3.29
C LYS A 21 -9.94 3.63 -3.18
N PRO A 22 -9.20 3.69 -4.29
CA PRO A 22 -7.81 4.07 -4.24
C PRO A 22 -7.66 5.57 -3.91
N PRO A 23 -6.47 6.00 -3.45
CA PRO A 23 -6.16 7.42 -3.32
C PRO A 23 -6.41 8.16 -4.64
N LEU A 24 -6.91 9.40 -4.55
CA LEU A 24 -7.15 10.28 -5.70
C LEU A 24 -8.21 9.78 -6.71
N PHE A 25 -9.05 8.80 -6.33
CA PHE A 25 -10.07 8.20 -7.21
C PHE A 25 -11.00 9.20 -7.93
N ASN A 26 -11.29 10.35 -7.33
CA ASN A 26 -12.18 11.37 -7.90
C ASN A 26 -11.47 12.32 -8.88
N MET A 27 -10.17 12.18 -9.11
CA MET A 27 -9.38 13.04 -10.01
C MET A 27 -9.30 12.45 -11.41
N ASN A 28 -9.12 13.31 -12.43
CA ASN A 28 -8.78 12.82 -13.76
C ASN A 28 -7.35 12.21 -13.76
N PRO A 29 -7.02 11.32 -14.72
CA PRO A 29 -5.74 10.61 -14.72
C PRO A 29 -4.50 11.51 -14.74
N MET A 30 -4.54 12.61 -15.51
CA MET A 30 -3.40 13.54 -15.62
C MET A 30 -3.15 14.28 -14.31
N SER A 31 -4.21 14.75 -13.64
CA SER A 31 -4.12 15.37 -12.33
C SER A 31 -3.63 14.37 -11.27
N ALA A 32 -4.12 13.13 -11.30
CA ALA A 32 -3.66 12.08 -10.39
C ALA A 32 -2.17 11.78 -10.56
N LEU A 33 -1.70 11.64 -11.81
CA LEU A 33 -0.27 11.46 -12.13
C LEU A 33 0.59 12.60 -11.58
N TYR A 34 0.15 13.85 -11.79
CA TYR A 34 0.84 15.02 -11.26
C TYR A 34 0.95 14.97 -9.72
N HIS A 35 -0.15 14.63 -9.04
CA HIS A 35 -0.16 14.51 -7.58
C HIS A 35 0.73 13.36 -7.08
N ILE A 36 0.74 12.20 -7.75
CA ILE A 36 1.62 11.07 -7.40
C ILE A 36 3.10 11.48 -7.50
N ALA A 37 3.47 12.23 -8.53
CA ALA A 37 4.85 12.67 -8.72
C ALA A 37 5.27 13.71 -7.68
N GLN A 38 4.40 14.66 -7.33
CA GLN A 38 4.78 15.82 -6.52
C GLN A 38 4.52 15.65 -5.02
N ASN A 39 3.41 15.02 -4.63
CA ASN A 39 3.01 14.96 -3.23
C ASN A 39 3.72 13.85 -2.46
N GLU A 40 3.59 13.87 -1.15
CA GLU A 40 3.99 12.76 -0.30
C GLU A 40 3.15 11.51 -0.60
N ALA A 41 3.67 10.36 -0.19
CA ALA A 41 2.97 9.10 -0.37
C ALA A 41 1.64 9.10 0.41
N PRO A 42 0.58 8.48 -0.15
CA PRO A 42 -0.70 8.43 0.54
C PRO A 42 -0.60 7.60 1.81
N THR A 43 -1.36 7.99 2.82
CA THR A 43 -1.53 7.27 4.08
C THR A 43 -2.98 6.86 4.24
N LEU A 44 -3.25 5.86 5.09
CA LEU A 44 -4.63 5.52 5.46
C LEU A 44 -5.29 6.70 6.15
N MET A 45 -6.48 7.08 5.68
CA MET A 45 -7.28 8.10 6.34
C MET A 45 -7.82 7.54 7.67
N MET A 46 -7.29 8.03 8.80
CA MET A 46 -7.80 7.71 10.15
C MET A 46 -9.14 8.39 10.48
N ASN A 47 -9.76 9.02 9.49
CA ASN A 47 -10.85 9.98 9.67
C ASN A 47 -12.19 9.30 9.99
N ASN A 48 -12.29 7.97 9.86
CA ASN A 48 -13.48 7.22 10.22
C ASN A 48 -13.40 6.84 11.69
N GLU A 49 -14.18 7.54 12.50
CA GLU A 49 -14.32 7.44 13.96
C GLU A 49 -14.62 6.00 14.44
N ASN A 50 -15.09 5.14 13.54
CA ASN A 50 -15.45 3.74 13.79
C ASN A 50 -14.44 2.71 13.23
N GLN A 51 -13.32 3.12 12.64
CA GLN A 51 -12.42 2.20 11.93
C GLN A 51 -10.96 2.43 12.28
N SER A 52 -10.56 1.86 13.42
CA SER A 52 -9.16 1.81 13.86
C SER A 52 -8.43 0.66 13.16
N TYR A 53 -7.50 0.99 12.27
CA TYR A 53 -6.59 0.01 11.67
C TYR A 53 -5.49 -0.39 12.66
N THR A 54 -4.99 -1.62 12.56
CA THR A 54 -3.88 -2.06 13.40
C THR A 54 -2.59 -1.33 13.03
N ASN A 55 -1.74 -1.06 14.03
CA ASN A 55 -0.42 -0.46 13.79
C ASN A 55 0.40 -1.28 12.80
N ASP A 56 0.32 -2.61 12.85
CA ASP A 56 1.01 -3.51 11.91
C ASP A 56 0.58 -3.27 10.45
N PHE A 57 -0.70 -3.02 10.20
CA PHE A 57 -1.23 -2.76 8.86
C PHE A 57 -0.79 -1.39 8.33
N ILE A 58 -0.85 -0.38 9.20
CA ILE A 58 -0.40 0.98 8.88
C ILE A 58 1.11 0.97 8.57
N SER A 59 1.92 0.31 9.41
CA SER A 59 3.35 0.13 9.20
C SER A 59 3.64 -0.63 7.91
N PHE A 60 2.86 -1.67 7.60
CA PHE A 60 2.99 -2.41 6.34
C PHE A 60 2.78 -1.54 5.10
N ILE A 61 1.71 -0.73 5.09
CA ILE A 61 1.43 0.21 4.00
C ILE A 61 2.54 1.25 3.89
N ALA A 62 3.03 1.79 5.02
CA ALA A 62 4.11 2.77 5.03
C ALA A 62 5.45 2.21 4.50
N MET A 63 5.72 0.91 4.68
CA MET A 63 6.87 0.24 4.06
C MET A 63 6.70 0.10 2.55
N CYS A 64 5.49 -0.24 2.08
CA CYS A 64 5.21 -0.37 0.65
C CYS A 64 5.28 0.97 -0.09
N LEU A 65 4.80 2.05 0.54
CA LEU A 65 4.63 3.36 -0.06
C LEU A 65 5.82 4.32 0.20
N LYS A 66 7.05 3.80 0.16
CA LYS A 66 8.25 4.67 0.18
C LYS A 66 8.43 5.34 -1.17
N LYS A 67 8.54 6.66 -1.24
CA LYS A 67 8.66 7.37 -2.52
C LYS A 67 9.94 6.99 -3.25
N ASN A 68 11.05 6.85 -2.52
CA ASN A 68 12.30 6.31 -3.05
C ASN A 68 12.19 4.78 -3.24
N PRO A 69 12.34 4.24 -4.47
CA PRO A 69 12.28 2.80 -4.72
C PRO A 69 13.33 1.98 -3.97
N ILE A 70 14.49 2.57 -3.67
CA ILE A 70 15.60 1.90 -2.97
C ILE A 70 15.22 1.60 -1.51
N GLU A 71 14.39 2.45 -0.90
CA GLU A 71 13.92 2.29 0.48
C GLU A 71 12.75 1.31 0.61
N ARG A 72 12.12 0.94 -0.51
CA ARG A 72 11.06 -0.07 -0.48
C ARG A 72 11.68 -1.43 -0.23
N PRO A 73 11.10 -2.30 0.61
CA PRO A 73 11.53 -3.70 0.72
C PRO A 73 11.19 -4.47 -0.56
N SER A 74 11.86 -5.59 -0.79
CA SER A 74 11.48 -6.58 -1.81
C SER A 74 10.27 -7.40 -1.37
N ALA A 75 9.61 -8.08 -2.32
CA ALA A 75 8.50 -9.00 -2.00
C ALA A 75 8.92 -10.06 -0.97
N LYS A 76 10.14 -10.61 -1.10
CA LYS A 76 10.68 -11.60 -0.17
C LYS A 76 10.87 -11.05 1.25
N GLU A 77 11.31 -9.79 1.38
CA GLU A 77 11.43 -9.12 2.69
C GLU A 77 10.07 -8.85 3.30
N LEU A 78 9.09 -8.43 2.50
CA LEU A 78 7.72 -8.19 2.96
C LEU A 78 7.07 -9.46 3.50
N LEU A 79 7.25 -10.61 2.85
CA LEU A 79 6.71 -11.91 3.31
C LEU A 79 7.13 -12.27 4.74
N ASN A 80 8.25 -11.73 5.24
CA ASN A 80 8.73 -11.98 6.60
C ASN A 80 8.18 -10.98 7.65
N THR A 81 7.36 -10.01 7.24
CA THR A 81 6.78 -9.02 8.17
C THR A 81 5.70 -9.64 9.05
N ILE A 82 5.59 -9.15 10.29
CA ILE A 82 4.59 -9.60 11.29
C ILE A 82 3.17 -9.57 10.71
N PHE A 83 2.85 -8.54 9.93
CA PHE A 83 1.56 -8.40 9.27
C PHE A 83 1.26 -9.59 8.34
N ILE A 84 2.22 -9.98 7.50
CA ILE A 84 2.05 -11.10 6.56
C ILE A 84 2.02 -12.44 7.28
N THR A 85 2.91 -12.65 8.24
CA THR A 85 3.06 -13.92 8.95
C THR A 85 1.87 -14.23 9.88
N ILE A 86 1.20 -13.22 10.44
CA ILE A 86 0.19 -13.41 11.50
C ILE A 86 -1.23 -13.06 11.04
N ARG A 87 -1.40 -12.10 10.13
CA ARG A 87 -2.71 -11.42 9.93
C ARG A 87 -3.27 -11.52 8.52
N ILE A 88 -2.60 -12.17 7.57
CA ILE A 88 -3.09 -12.19 6.19
C ILE A 88 -4.33 -13.06 6.02
N SER A 89 -5.37 -12.45 5.46
CA SER A 89 -6.52 -13.13 4.87
C SER A 89 -6.13 -13.71 3.50
N ARG A 90 -6.63 -14.91 3.16
CA ARG A 90 -6.29 -15.69 1.95
C ARG A 90 -6.28 -14.90 0.63
N LEU A 91 -7.02 -13.79 0.55
CA LEU A 91 -7.07 -12.86 -0.59
C LEU A 91 -5.77 -12.06 -0.80
N LEU A 92 -5.14 -11.54 0.26
CA LEU A 92 -3.88 -10.79 0.16
C LEU A 92 -2.70 -11.68 -0.23
N LEU A 93 -2.74 -12.95 0.17
CA LEU A 93 -1.75 -13.96 -0.20
C LEU A 93 -1.75 -14.23 -1.72
N ILE A 94 -2.93 -14.18 -2.35
CA ILE A 94 -3.07 -14.34 -3.81
C ILE A 94 -2.48 -13.13 -4.54
N VAL A 95 -2.78 -11.92 -4.08
CA VAL A 95 -2.27 -10.68 -4.70
C VAL A 95 -0.74 -10.60 -4.62
N ILE A 96 -0.15 -10.97 -3.48
CA ILE A 96 1.32 -10.99 -3.31
C ILE A 96 2.01 -12.07 -4.17
N ASN A 97 1.38 -13.21 -4.45
CA ASN A 97 1.97 -14.25 -5.29
C ASN A 97 1.88 -13.96 -6.80
N ILE A 98 1.06 -12.98 -7.20
CA ILE A 98 0.90 -12.57 -8.60
C ILE A 98 1.87 -11.42 -8.96
N VAL A 99 2.37 -10.73 -7.94
CA VAL A 99 3.46 -9.73 -8.00
C VAL A 99 4.81 -10.42 -7.98
#